data_AF-A0A5A5TC13-F1
#
_entry.id   AF-A0A5A5TC13-F1
#
_cell.length_a   1.000
_cell.length_b   1.000
_cell.length_c   1.000
_cell.angle_alpha   90.00
_cell.angle_beta   90.00
_cell.angle_gamma   90.00
#
_symmetry.space_group_name_H-M   'P 1'
#
loop_
_entity.id
_entity.type
_entity.pdbx_description
1 polymer ?
#
loop_
_entity_poly.entity_id
_entity_poly.type
_entity_poly.pdbx_seq_one_letter_code
_entity_poly.pdbx_strand_id
1 'polypeptide(L)'
;MIVLPRVEPSRGSLAAGGQVWAITRAELAMQWRRWGLWVAFGVTTGLLLLLTVQVALYFHHLPPTSLYIQLHFTPEDFNNALIYGTTSYGVMFSGLVAALLVVDRLGRDQHLGMVELQRAAPQGCVGYVLGKFLGNYLAVFVPVLLGYLLCALMTLLLGWPLVLLQKFLLAFVLVYVPTSLAAIGLTFWLASCLPLRVVQVGFSLLWFLFNLAPGWNVLMWSIFNPNGIYVYPVFFPLVPALPTTNPHFTTSLPLALLNIMVLTLTGLVALCLTYGCLAFRRHREEGASYANA
;
A
#
# COMPACT_ATOMS: atom_id res chain seq x y z
N MET A 1 14.61 -45.75 -17.13
CA MET A 1 14.46 -44.30 -17.34
C MET A 1 12.98 -44.01 -17.58
N ILE A 2 12.32 -43.32 -16.65
CA ILE A 2 10.93 -42.89 -16.84
C ILE A 2 10.98 -41.56 -17.60
N VAL A 3 10.60 -41.60 -18.88
CA VAL A 3 10.44 -40.38 -19.69
C VAL A 3 9.14 -39.74 -19.26
N LEU A 4 9.20 -38.72 -18.41
CA LEU A 4 8.02 -37.93 -18.08
C LEU A 4 7.60 -37.16 -19.34
N PRO A 5 6.32 -37.23 -19.75
CA PRO A 5 5.84 -36.50 -20.92
C PRO A 5 6.08 -35.01 -20.71
N ARG A 6 6.80 -34.37 -21.64
CA ARG A 6 6.90 -32.91 -21.70
C ARG A 6 5.52 -32.36 -22.04
N VAL A 7 4.84 -31.81 -21.04
CA VAL A 7 3.67 -30.98 -21.27
C VAL A 7 4.16 -29.70 -21.93
N GLU A 8 3.90 -29.53 -23.22
CA GLU A 8 4.18 -28.26 -23.88
C GLU A 8 3.31 -27.18 -23.25
N PRO A 9 3.89 -26.04 -22.84
CA PRO A 9 3.11 -24.93 -22.32
C PRO A 9 2.15 -24.47 -23.43
N SER A 10 0.83 -24.54 -23.16
CA SER A 10 -0.17 -24.10 -24.12
C SER A 10 0.11 -22.64 -24.50
N ARG A 11 0.32 -22.37 -25.79
CA ARG A 11 0.58 -21.02 -26.28
C ARG A 11 -0.76 -20.28 -26.39
N GLY A 12 -0.96 -19.26 -25.55
CA GLY A 12 -2.18 -18.43 -25.59
C GLY A 12 -2.26 -17.45 -24.42
N SER A 13 -2.99 -16.35 -24.60
CA SER A 13 -3.24 -15.34 -23.56
C SER A 13 -3.90 -15.94 -22.31
N LEU A 14 -4.79 -16.92 -22.49
CA LEU A 14 -5.43 -17.68 -21.40
C LEU A 14 -4.41 -18.48 -20.58
N ALA A 15 -3.39 -19.05 -21.23
CA ALA A 15 -2.33 -19.78 -20.56
C ALA A 15 -1.42 -18.86 -19.75
N ALA A 16 -1.08 -17.70 -20.31
CA ALA A 16 -0.32 -16.68 -19.59
C ALA A 16 -1.09 -16.16 -18.36
N GLY A 17 -2.40 -15.90 -18.51
CA GLY A 17 -3.27 -15.55 -17.39
C GLY A 17 -3.35 -16.64 -16.32
N GLY A 18 -3.49 -17.90 -16.73
CA GLY A 18 -3.49 -19.05 -15.82
C GLY A 18 -2.18 -19.20 -15.03
N GLN A 19 -1.04 -18.94 -15.66
CA GLN A 19 0.27 -18.93 -14.99
C GLN A 19 0.38 -17.81 -13.95
N VAL A 20 0.01 -16.58 -14.31
CA VAL A 20 0.01 -15.44 -13.37
C VAL A 20 -0.89 -15.74 -12.17
N TRP A 21 -2.08 -16.27 -12.41
CA TRP A 21 -3.01 -16.65 -11.35
C TRP A 21 -2.47 -17.75 -10.44
N ALA A 22 -1.86 -18.79 -11.01
CA ALA A 22 -1.26 -19.87 -10.24
C ALA A 22 -0.13 -19.36 -9.31
N ILE A 23 0.74 -18.49 -9.83
CA ILE A 23 1.79 -17.84 -9.04
C ILE A 23 1.17 -16.97 -7.96
N THR A 24 0.20 -16.13 -8.31
CA THR A 24 -0.51 -15.24 -7.37
C THR A 24 -1.13 -16.02 -6.22
N ARG A 25 -1.83 -17.12 -6.53
CA ARG A 25 -2.47 -17.99 -5.54
C ARG A 25 -1.44 -18.66 -4.64
N ALA A 26 -0.37 -19.21 -5.20
CA ALA A 26 0.69 -19.85 -4.43
C ALA A 26 1.37 -18.83 -3.50
N GLU A 27 1.65 -17.65 -4.03
CA GLU A 27 2.29 -16.54 -3.35
C GLU A 27 1.45 -16.01 -2.18
N LEU A 28 0.13 -15.88 -2.40
CA LEU A 28 -0.87 -15.49 -1.40
C LEU A 28 -1.01 -16.54 -0.30
N ALA A 29 -1.19 -17.82 -0.67
CA ALA A 29 -1.32 -18.92 0.29
C ALA A 29 -0.08 -19.06 1.17
N MET A 30 1.11 -18.85 0.61
CA MET A 30 2.35 -18.86 1.38
C MET A 30 2.40 -17.71 2.39
N GLN A 31 1.96 -16.49 2.04
CA GLN A 31 1.98 -15.34 2.95
C GLN A 31 1.00 -15.50 4.09
N TRP A 32 -0.22 -15.95 3.80
CA TRP A 32 -1.24 -16.12 4.84
C TRP A 32 -0.92 -17.24 5.82
N ARG A 33 -0.06 -18.19 5.46
CA ARG A 33 0.44 -19.20 6.40
C ARG A 33 1.52 -18.66 7.35
N ARG A 34 2.10 -17.48 7.08
CA ARG A 34 3.12 -16.87 7.95
C ARG A 34 2.44 -16.12 9.09
N TRP A 35 2.60 -16.62 10.31
CA TRP A 35 2.05 -15.96 11.49
C TRP A 35 2.58 -14.52 11.66
N GLY A 36 3.84 -14.27 11.30
CA GLY A 36 4.45 -12.94 11.39
C GLY A 36 3.69 -11.85 10.60
N LEU A 37 3.06 -12.20 9.46
CA LEU A 37 2.22 -11.27 8.71
C LEU A 37 1.00 -10.86 9.53
N TRP A 38 0.31 -11.84 10.11
CA TRP A 38 -0.87 -11.60 10.94
C TRP A 38 -0.55 -10.86 12.23
N VAL A 39 0.60 -11.15 12.87
CA VAL A 39 1.04 -10.38 14.04
C VAL A 39 1.31 -8.93 13.65
N ALA A 40 2.06 -8.68 12.58
CA ALA A 40 2.41 -7.32 12.16
C ALA A 40 1.17 -6.49 11.81
N PHE A 41 0.25 -7.04 11.01
CA PHE A 41 -1.01 -6.36 10.70
C PHE A 41 -1.96 -6.31 11.88
N GLY A 42 -1.97 -7.30 12.76
CA GLY A 42 -2.75 -7.30 14.00
C GLY A 42 -2.34 -6.18 14.94
N VAL A 43 -1.03 -6.00 15.16
CA VAL A 43 -0.48 -4.87 15.95
C VAL A 43 -0.81 -3.53 15.29
N THR A 44 -0.64 -3.43 13.97
CA THR A 44 -0.94 -2.21 13.22
C THR A 44 -2.43 -1.86 13.29
N THR A 45 -3.29 -2.87 13.15
CA THR A 45 -4.74 -2.72 13.27
C THR A 45 -5.14 -2.36 14.69
N GLY A 46 -4.52 -2.95 15.72
CA GLY A 46 -4.75 -2.59 17.11
C GLY A 46 -4.38 -1.14 17.40
N LEU A 47 -3.23 -0.67 16.89
CA LEU A 47 -2.83 0.73 16.99
C LEU A 47 -3.79 1.66 16.25
N LEU A 48 -4.14 1.32 15.02
CA LEU A 48 -5.10 2.07 14.22
C LEU A 48 -6.45 2.18 14.94
N LEU A 49 -6.95 1.05 15.46
CA LEU A 49 -8.19 0.98 16.21
C LEU A 49 -8.16 1.85 17.46
N LEU A 50 -7.07 1.77 18.23
CA LEU A 50 -6.87 2.59 19.42
C LEU A 50 -6.97 4.09 19.08
N LEU A 51 -6.27 4.52 18.03
CA LEU A 51 -6.27 5.91 17.57
C LEU A 51 -7.65 6.33 17.06
N THR A 52 -8.32 5.49 16.27
CA THR A 52 -9.68 5.76 15.78
C THR A 52 -10.68 5.87 16.92
N VAL A 53 -10.66 4.94 17.87
CA VAL A 53 -11.56 4.95 19.04
C VAL A 53 -11.28 6.16 19.92
N GLN A 54 -10.01 6.50 20.15
CA GLN A 54 -9.63 7.69 20.91
C GLN A 54 -10.20 8.96 20.27
N VAL A 55 -10.05 9.12 18.95
CA VAL A 55 -10.58 10.29 18.22
C VAL A 55 -12.11 10.28 18.21
N ALA A 56 -12.74 9.13 17.99
CA ALA A 56 -14.20 8.98 17.99
C ALA A 56 -14.81 9.34 19.35
N LEU A 57 -14.22 8.87 20.45
CA LEU A 57 -14.65 9.21 21.82
C LEU A 57 -14.41 10.69 22.11
N TYR A 58 -13.25 11.22 21.73
CA TYR A 58 -12.94 12.64 21.90
C TYR A 58 -13.99 13.52 21.22
N PHE A 59 -14.32 13.25 19.96
CA PHE A 59 -15.34 14.00 19.22
C PHE A 59 -16.76 13.80 19.76
N HIS A 60 -17.10 12.61 20.26
CA HIS A 60 -18.41 12.37 20.86
C HIS A 60 -18.60 13.14 22.18
N HIS A 61 -17.53 13.33 22.94
CA HIS A 61 -17.55 14.00 24.25
C HIS A 61 -17.06 15.45 24.21
N LEU A 62 -16.89 16.05 23.02
CA LEU A 62 -16.62 17.47 22.92
C LEU A 62 -17.71 18.24 23.67
N PRO A 63 -17.37 19.18 24.57
CA PRO A 63 -18.33 19.86 25.40
C PRO A 63 -19.36 20.53 24.50
N PRO A 64 -20.63 20.07 24.51
CA PRO A 64 -21.65 20.59 23.61
C PRO A 64 -21.92 22.06 23.90
N THR A 65 -21.46 22.59 25.02
CA THR A 65 -21.58 23.99 25.45
C THR A 65 -20.54 24.93 24.85
N SER A 66 -19.52 24.44 24.13
CA SER A 66 -18.57 25.32 23.46
C SER A 66 -19.22 26.03 22.27
N LEU A 67 -19.49 27.33 22.43
CA LEU A 67 -20.05 28.20 21.38
C LEU A 67 -19.22 28.12 20.09
N TYR A 68 -17.88 28.05 20.21
CA TYR A 68 -16.98 27.94 19.06
C TYR A 68 -17.26 26.68 18.24
N ILE A 69 -17.44 25.54 18.91
CA ILE A 69 -17.66 24.27 18.22
C ILE A 69 -19.01 24.29 17.50
N GLN A 70 -20.06 24.78 18.16
CA GLN A 70 -21.39 24.87 17.56
C GLN A 70 -21.45 25.82 16.35
N LEU A 71 -20.69 26.92 16.37
CA LEU A 71 -20.69 27.92 15.31
C LEU A 71 -19.85 27.51 14.09
N HIS A 72 -18.82 26.68 14.28
CA HIS A 72 -17.83 26.42 13.24
C HIS A 72 -17.83 25.00 12.69
N PHE A 73 -18.39 24.01 13.40
CA PHE A 73 -18.34 22.61 12.99
C PHE A 73 -19.74 22.00 12.89
N THR A 74 -19.96 21.28 11.80
CA THR A 74 -21.14 20.45 11.60
C THR A 74 -20.87 19.00 12.04
N PRO A 75 -21.92 18.19 12.29
CA PRO A 75 -21.76 16.74 12.48
C PRO A 75 -21.03 16.05 11.32
N GLU A 76 -21.16 16.57 10.10
CA GLU A 76 -20.45 16.05 8.95
C GLU A 76 -18.94 16.32 9.02
N ASP A 77 -18.52 17.47 9.55
CA ASP A 77 -17.11 17.78 9.74
C ASP A 77 -16.46 16.79 10.70
N PHE A 78 -17.12 16.41 11.79
CA PHE A 78 -16.59 15.38 12.69
C PHE A 78 -16.47 14.01 12.02
N ASN A 79 -17.44 13.62 11.20
CA ASN A 79 -17.35 12.39 10.41
C ASN A 79 -16.13 12.43 9.46
N ASN A 80 -15.94 13.55 8.77
CA ASN A 80 -14.84 13.72 7.82
C ASN A 80 -13.47 13.77 8.52
N ALA A 81 -13.37 14.43 9.68
CA ALA A 81 -12.16 14.46 10.51
C ALA A 81 -11.76 13.07 11.03
N LEU A 82 -12.74 12.27 11.47
CA LEU A 82 -12.51 10.92 11.97
C LEU A 82 -11.94 10.00 10.87
N ILE A 83 -12.46 10.13 9.65
CA ILE A 83 -11.99 9.37 8.47
C ILE A 83 -10.62 9.84 8.03
N TYR A 84 -10.41 11.15 7.99
CA TYR A 84 -9.10 11.74 7.70
C TYR A 84 -8.04 11.17 8.65
N GLY A 85 -8.25 11.27 9.96
CA GLY A 85 -7.30 10.78 10.96
C GLY A 85 -7.05 9.28 10.82
N THR A 86 -8.12 8.48 10.79
CA THR A 86 -7.99 7.02 10.68
C THR A 86 -7.26 6.62 9.40
N THR A 87 -7.65 7.17 8.25
CA THR A 87 -7.07 6.73 6.98
C THR A 87 -5.63 7.24 6.81
N SER A 88 -5.32 8.43 7.34
CA SER A 88 -3.94 8.96 7.39
C SER A 88 -3.00 8.04 8.19
N TYR A 89 -3.41 7.64 9.41
CA TYR A 89 -2.64 6.69 10.20
C TYR A 89 -2.62 5.29 9.59
N GLY A 90 -3.73 4.86 8.98
CA GLY A 90 -3.84 3.58 8.29
C GLY A 90 -2.85 3.47 7.14
N VAL A 91 -2.75 4.50 6.30
CA VAL A 91 -1.74 4.62 5.25
C VAL A 91 -0.33 4.62 5.83
N MET A 92 -0.08 5.45 6.84
CA MET A 92 1.27 5.60 7.42
C MET A 92 1.79 4.28 7.97
N PHE A 93 1.05 3.62 8.87
CA PHE A 93 1.52 2.41 9.53
C PHE A 93 1.36 1.16 8.66
N SER A 94 0.21 0.98 8.02
CA SER A 94 -0.04 -0.24 7.23
C SER A 94 0.76 -0.23 5.93
N GLY A 95 0.95 0.93 5.30
CA GLY A 95 1.81 1.07 4.12
C GLY A 95 3.28 0.77 4.43
N LEU A 96 3.76 1.17 5.62
CA LEU A 96 5.10 0.83 6.08
C LEU A 96 5.28 -0.67 6.30
N VAL A 97 4.37 -1.29 7.05
CA VAL A 97 4.40 -2.74 7.33
C VAL A 97 4.28 -3.54 6.04
N ALA A 98 3.39 -3.14 5.15
CA ALA A 98 3.23 -3.70 3.81
C ALA A 98 4.56 -3.72 3.05
N ALA A 99 5.19 -2.55 2.92
CA ALA A 99 6.45 -2.42 2.20
C ALA A 99 7.56 -3.30 2.80
N LEU A 100 7.73 -3.28 4.14
CA LEU A 100 8.76 -4.05 4.82
C LEU A 100 8.57 -5.57 4.68
N LEU A 101 7.34 -6.06 4.77
CA LEU A 101 7.03 -7.48 4.59
C LEU A 101 7.29 -7.96 3.16
N VAL A 102 7.05 -7.09 2.17
CA VAL A 102 7.34 -7.38 0.76
C VAL A 102 8.84 -7.42 0.50
N VAL A 103 9.61 -6.51 1.11
CA VAL A 103 11.08 -6.48 1.00
C VAL A 103 11.72 -7.74 1.52
N ASP A 104 11.36 -8.14 2.74
CA ASP A 104 11.88 -9.36 3.39
C ASP A 104 11.74 -10.59 2.48
N ARG A 105 10.62 -10.65 1.74
CA ARG A 105 10.36 -11.77 0.83
C ARG A 105 11.31 -11.81 -0.35
N LEU A 106 11.54 -10.68 -1.02
CA LEU A 106 12.44 -10.62 -2.17
C LEU A 106 13.87 -11.05 -1.80
N GLY A 107 14.35 -10.64 -0.62
CA GLY A 107 15.65 -11.08 -0.11
C GLY A 107 15.69 -12.59 0.15
N ARG A 108 14.65 -13.15 0.77
CA ARG A 108 14.55 -14.59 1.02
C ARG A 108 14.50 -15.41 -0.27
N ASP A 109 13.78 -14.95 -1.29
CA ASP A 109 13.68 -15.66 -2.56
C ASP A 109 15.03 -15.73 -3.30
N GLN A 110 15.84 -14.67 -3.19
CA GLN A 110 17.21 -14.64 -3.70
C GLN A 110 18.11 -15.61 -2.93
N HIS A 111 18.04 -15.65 -1.60
CA HIS A 111 18.86 -16.53 -0.78
C HIS A 111 18.50 -18.02 -0.90
N LEU A 112 17.24 -18.35 -1.13
CA LEU A 112 16.79 -19.73 -1.28
C LEU A 112 16.97 -20.29 -2.70
N GLY A 113 17.57 -19.53 -3.62
CA GLY A 113 17.75 -19.97 -5.01
C GLY A 113 16.42 -20.19 -5.74
N MET A 114 15.31 -19.62 -5.26
CA MET A 114 14.01 -19.76 -5.94
C MET A 114 14.04 -19.16 -7.35
N VAL A 115 14.93 -18.20 -7.57
CA VAL A 115 15.22 -17.64 -8.89
C VAL A 115 15.66 -18.72 -9.88
N GLU A 116 16.44 -19.70 -9.46
CA GLU A 116 16.94 -20.78 -10.34
C GLU A 116 15.83 -21.78 -10.68
N LEU A 117 15.03 -22.17 -9.67
CA LEU A 117 13.86 -23.02 -9.88
C LEU A 117 12.84 -22.36 -10.81
N GLN A 118 12.71 -21.04 -10.71
CA GLN A 118 11.82 -20.25 -11.57
C GLN A 118 12.39 -20.07 -12.98
N ARG A 119 13.72 -20.00 -13.15
CA ARG A 119 14.37 -20.02 -14.47
C ARG A 119 14.20 -21.35 -15.19
N ALA A 120 14.15 -22.44 -14.43
CA ALA A 120 13.88 -23.77 -14.97
C ALA A 120 12.40 -23.96 -15.35
N ALA A 121 11.49 -23.15 -14.80
CA ALA A 121 10.09 -23.18 -15.16
C ALA A 121 9.88 -22.54 -16.56
N PRO A 122 8.97 -23.08 -17.40
CA PRO A 122 8.66 -22.53 -18.72
C PRO A 122 7.91 -21.19 -18.68
N GLN A 123 7.91 -20.50 -17.53
CA GLN A 123 7.16 -19.27 -17.31
C GLN A 123 7.98 -18.06 -17.75
N GLY A 124 7.33 -17.11 -18.42
CA GLY A 124 7.96 -15.85 -18.80
C GLY A 124 8.22 -14.96 -17.58
N CYS A 125 9.30 -14.17 -17.63
CA CYS A 125 9.69 -13.23 -16.56
C CYS A 125 8.56 -12.23 -16.22
N VAL A 126 7.78 -11.79 -17.21
CA VAL A 126 6.63 -10.90 -17.01
C VAL A 126 5.56 -11.55 -16.11
N GLY A 127 5.16 -12.79 -16.43
CA GLY A 127 4.14 -13.51 -15.66
C GLY A 127 4.57 -13.77 -14.23
N TYR A 128 5.87 -14.01 -14.04
CA TYR A 128 6.49 -14.13 -12.73
C TYR A 128 6.40 -12.83 -11.91
N VAL A 129 6.88 -11.71 -12.46
CA VAL A 129 6.86 -10.41 -11.75
C VAL A 129 5.43 -9.99 -11.41
N LEU A 130 4.49 -10.11 -12.36
CA LEU A 130 3.09 -9.78 -12.13
C LEU A 130 2.45 -10.68 -11.06
N GLY A 131 2.65 -12.00 -11.17
CA GLY A 131 2.09 -12.95 -10.21
C GLY A 131 2.63 -12.73 -8.79
N LYS A 132 3.93 -12.44 -8.66
CA LYS A 132 4.54 -12.10 -7.37
C LYS A 132 4.03 -10.79 -6.81
N PHE A 133 3.96 -9.75 -7.63
CA PHE A 133 3.44 -8.47 -7.18
C PHE A 133 1.98 -8.59 -6.72
N LEU A 134 1.12 -9.19 -7.54
CA LEU A 134 -0.30 -9.36 -7.22
C LEU A 134 -0.49 -10.23 -5.97
N GLY A 135 0.25 -11.33 -5.85
CA GLY A 135 0.17 -12.21 -4.69
C GLY A 135 0.58 -11.50 -3.39
N ASN A 136 1.65 -10.71 -3.43
CA ASN A 136 2.09 -9.90 -2.28
C ASN A 136 1.13 -8.75 -1.98
N TYR A 137 0.64 -8.06 -3.01
CA TYR A 137 -0.32 -6.98 -2.87
C TYR A 137 -1.62 -7.47 -2.24
N LEU A 138 -2.21 -8.56 -2.75
CA LEU A 138 -3.42 -9.16 -2.19
C LEU A 138 -3.21 -9.67 -0.76
N ALA A 139 -2.03 -10.23 -0.46
CA ALA A 139 -1.71 -10.72 0.87
C ALA A 139 -1.71 -9.62 1.93
N VAL A 140 -1.29 -8.41 1.56
CA VAL A 140 -1.31 -7.20 2.39
C VAL A 140 -2.68 -6.52 2.38
N PHE A 141 -3.32 -6.47 1.21
CA PHE A 141 -4.56 -5.73 0.99
C PHE A 141 -5.68 -6.23 1.90
N VAL A 142 -5.84 -7.55 2.00
CA VAL A 142 -6.91 -8.18 2.78
C VAL A 142 -6.84 -7.85 4.28
N PRO A 143 -5.72 -8.07 5.00
CA PRO A 143 -5.67 -7.76 6.42
C PRO A 143 -5.87 -6.26 6.70
N VAL A 144 -5.42 -5.37 5.82
CA VAL A 144 -5.64 -3.93 6.01
C VAL A 144 -7.09 -3.53 5.75
N LEU A 145 -7.73 -4.09 4.72
CA LEU A 145 -9.16 -3.92 4.49
C LEU A 145 -9.98 -4.39 5.70
N LEU A 146 -9.65 -5.55 6.27
CA LEU A 146 -10.29 -6.07 7.48
C LEU A 146 -10.07 -5.13 8.67
N GLY A 147 -8.88 -4.55 8.82
CA GLY A 147 -8.58 -3.55 9.85
C GLY A 147 -9.44 -2.28 9.70
N TYR A 148 -9.63 -1.78 8.47
CA TYR A 148 -10.51 -0.64 8.20
C TYR A 148 -11.98 -0.97 8.50
N LEU A 149 -12.45 -2.15 8.09
CA LEU A 149 -13.81 -2.61 8.40
C LEU A 149 -14.02 -2.75 9.91
N LEU A 150 -13.02 -3.21 10.65
CA LEU A 150 -13.06 -3.29 12.11
C LEU A 150 -13.12 -1.89 12.75
N CYS A 151 -12.34 -0.93 12.26
CA CYS A 151 -12.41 0.47 12.71
C CYS A 151 -13.80 1.07 12.46
N ALA A 152 -14.34 0.87 11.26
CA ALA A 152 -15.68 1.32 10.91
C ALA A 152 -16.76 0.63 11.78
N LEU A 153 -16.63 -0.67 12.05
CA LEU A 153 -17.55 -1.37 12.94
C LEU A 153 -17.51 -0.79 14.36
N MET A 154 -16.32 -0.53 14.90
CA MET A 154 -16.18 0.01 16.24
C MET A 154 -16.75 1.43 16.37
N THR A 155 -16.63 2.28 15.35
CA THR A 155 -17.27 3.59 15.39
C THR A 155 -18.80 3.48 15.39
N LEU A 156 -19.38 2.53 14.64
CA LEU A 156 -20.82 2.24 14.72
C LEU A 156 -21.25 1.80 16.11
N LEU A 157 -20.47 0.93 16.77
CA LEU A 157 -20.75 0.49 18.14
C LEU A 157 -20.66 1.65 19.16
N LEU A 158 -19.87 2.69 18.85
CA LEU A 158 -19.80 3.94 19.61
C LEU A 158 -20.92 4.94 19.28
N GLY A 159 -21.90 4.55 18.46
CA GLY A 159 -23.06 5.39 18.12
C GLY A 159 -22.86 6.32 16.91
N TRP A 160 -21.77 6.17 16.15
CA TRP A 160 -21.56 6.95 14.94
C TRP A 160 -22.50 6.51 13.79
N PRO A 161 -22.82 7.41 12.83
CA PRO A 161 -23.77 7.10 11.77
C PRO A 161 -23.27 6.04 10.79
N LEU A 162 -24.19 5.23 10.25
CA LEU A 162 -23.89 4.18 9.26
C LEU A 162 -23.19 4.71 7.99
N VAL A 163 -23.45 5.97 7.62
CA VAL A 163 -22.81 6.66 6.49
C VAL A 163 -21.27 6.64 6.61
N LEU A 164 -20.75 6.60 7.84
CA LEU A 164 -19.31 6.56 8.10
C LEU A 164 -18.66 5.30 7.51
N LEU A 165 -19.35 4.14 7.49
CA LEU A 165 -18.85 2.91 6.86
C LEU A 165 -18.61 3.10 5.36
N GLN A 166 -19.55 3.73 4.66
CA GLN A 166 -19.40 4.05 3.24
C GLN A 166 -18.22 4.99 3.01
N LYS A 167 -18.10 6.04 3.84
CA LYS A 167 -17.01 7.01 3.71
C LYS A 167 -15.64 6.37 4.04
N PHE A 168 -15.56 5.43 4.97
CA PHE A 168 -14.36 4.60 5.23
C PHE A 168 -13.93 3.79 4.00
N LEU A 169 -14.88 3.08 3.38
CA LEU A 169 -14.62 2.31 2.17
C LEU A 169 -14.19 3.22 1.01
N LEU A 170 -14.83 4.37 0.86
CA LEU A 170 -14.47 5.34 -0.16
C LEU A 170 -13.05 5.90 0.07
N ALA A 171 -12.70 6.28 1.29
CA ALA A 171 -11.36 6.76 1.63
C ALA A 171 -10.30 5.67 1.44
N PHE A 172 -10.63 4.42 1.77
CA PHE A 172 -9.76 3.28 1.52
C PHE A 172 -9.47 3.10 0.02
N VAL A 173 -10.49 3.20 -0.84
CA VAL A 173 -10.31 3.07 -2.29
C VAL A 173 -9.58 4.28 -2.88
N LEU A 174 -9.98 5.50 -2.50
CA LEU A 174 -9.42 6.72 -3.09
C LEU A 174 -8.02 7.07 -2.59
N VAL A 175 -7.67 6.69 -1.36
CA VAL A 175 -6.40 7.06 -0.74
C VAL A 175 -5.52 5.83 -0.52
N TYR A 176 -6.01 4.80 0.18
CA TYR A 176 -5.15 3.69 0.59
C TYR A 176 -4.71 2.80 -0.59
N VAL A 177 -5.61 2.47 -1.51
CA VAL A 177 -5.28 1.64 -2.70
C VAL A 177 -4.16 2.24 -3.57
N PRO A 178 -4.27 3.46 -4.11
CA PRO A 178 -3.22 4.03 -4.96
C PRO A 178 -1.90 4.19 -4.20
N THR A 179 -2.00 4.55 -2.92
CA THR A 179 -0.86 4.74 -2.04
C THR A 179 -0.10 3.44 -1.74
N SER A 180 -0.82 2.38 -1.41
CA SER A 180 -0.21 1.06 -1.13
C SER A 180 0.36 0.42 -2.40
N LEU A 181 -0.25 0.65 -3.57
CA LEU A 181 0.33 0.28 -4.86
C LEU A 181 1.67 0.99 -5.10
N ALA A 182 1.73 2.30 -4.86
CA ALA A 182 2.97 3.07 -4.97
C ALA A 182 4.03 2.56 -3.98
N ALA A 183 3.66 2.38 -2.71
CA ALA A 183 4.54 1.90 -1.65
C ALA A 183 5.12 0.53 -1.99
N ILE A 184 4.26 -0.46 -2.26
CA ILE A 184 4.68 -1.84 -2.54
C ILE A 184 5.49 -1.88 -3.85
N GLY A 185 5.02 -1.20 -4.91
CA GLY A 185 5.71 -1.17 -6.21
C GLY A 185 7.10 -0.57 -6.11
N LEU A 186 7.22 0.63 -5.52
CA LEU A 186 8.49 1.31 -5.32
C LEU A 186 9.45 0.44 -4.50
N THR A 187 8.95 -0.15 -3.42
CA THR A 187 9.79 -0.96 -2.53
C THR A 187 10.24 -2.25 -3.21
N PHE A 188 9.37 -2.87 -4.01
CA PHE A 188 9.68 -4.05 -4.82
C PHE A 188 10.80 -3.74 -5.85
N TRP A 189 10.72 -2.58 -6.49
CA TRP A 189 11.77 -2.09 -7.39
C TRP A 189 13.08 -1.83 -6.65
N LEU A 190 13.05 -1.06 -5.56
CA LEU A 190 14.25 -0.74 -4.78
C LEU A 190 14.94 -2.01 -4.26
N ALA A 191 14.19 -2.98 -3.72
CA ALA A 191 14.73 -4.26 -3.27
C ALA A 191 15.31 -5.12 -4.40
N SER A 192 14.88 -4.87 -5.64
CA SER A 192 15.41 -5.56 -6.82
C SER A 192 16.76 -5.00 -7.27
N CYS A 193 17.10 -3.76 -6.91
CA CYS A 193 18.30 -3.10 -7.41
C CYS A 193 19.30 -2.72 -6.28
N LEU A 194 18.86 -2.61 -5.02
CA LEU A 194 19.66 -2.21 -3.86
C LEU A 194 19.76 -3.30 -2.78
N PRO A 195 20.75 -3.22 -1.85
CA PRO A 195 20.82 -4.13 -0.71
C PRO A 195 19.61 -4.01 0.23
N LEU A 196 19.14 -5.15 0.74
CA LEU A 196 17.92 -5.25 1.56
C LEU A 196 17.86 -4.23 2.70
N ARG A 197 18.96 -4.09 3.46
CA ARG A 197 19.04 -3.20 4.63
C ARG A 197 18.89 -1.73 4.25
N VAL A 198 19.45 -1.34 3.10
CA VAL A 198 19.34 0.04 2.59
C VAL A 198 17.90 0.35 2.25
N VAL A 199 17.18 -0.61 1.67
CA VAL A 199 15.76 -0.45 1.32
C VAL A 199 14.89 -0.41 2.57
N GLN A 200 15.10 -1.31 3.54
CA GLN A 200 14.31 -1.33 4.79
C GLN A 200 14.41 -0.02 5.56
N VAL A 201 15.62 0.47 5.80
CA VAL A 201 15.84 1.73 6.55
C VAL A 201 15.47 2.94 5.70
N GLY A 202 15.95 2.99 4.45
CA GLY A 202 15.74 4.12 3.56
C GLY A 202 14.27 4.33 3.20
N PHE A 203 13.53 3.26 2.89
CA PHE A 203 12.10 3.35 2.61
C PHE A 203 11.34 3.80 3.87
N SER A 204 11.66 3.27 5.05
CA SER A 204 10.98 3.66 6.28
C SER A 204 11.11 5.16 6.55
N LEU A 205 12.34 5.69 6.46
CA LEU A 205 12.61 7.12 6.66
C LEU A 205 11.88 7.97 5.60
N LEU A 206 11.96 7.57 4.32
CA LEU A 206 11.27 8.26 3.23
C LEU A 206 9.74 8.23 3.44
N TRP A 207 9.19 7.10 3.87
CA TRP A 207 7.76 6.93 4.10
C TRP A 207 7.25 7.80 5.25
N PHE A 208 7.99 7.88 6.35
CA PHE A 208 7.68 8.82 7.44
C PHE A 208 7.80 10.27 6.97
N LEU A 209 8.80 10.60 6.14
CA LEU A 209 8.97 11.93 5.57
C LEU A 209 7.76 12.38 4.73
N PHE A 210 7.12 11.45 4.03
CA PHE A 210 5.90 11.69 3.25
C PHE A 210 4.63 11.82 4.11
N ASN A 211 4.57 11.15 5.26
CA ASN A 211 3.33 11.04 6.06
C ASN A 211 3.29 11.93 7.31
N LEU A 212 4.44 12.32 7.88
CA LEU A 212 4.48 13.19 9.06
C LEU A 212 4.06 14.63 8.69
N ALA A 213 2.99 15.08 9.34
CA ALA A 213 2.28 16.33 9.08
C ALA A 213 3.03 17.61 9.57
N PRO A 214 2.49 18.81 9.31
CA PRO A 214 3.09 19.85 8.50
C PRO A 214 4.07 20.73 9.28
N GLY A 215 5.23 21.02 8.66
CA GLY A 215 6.14 22.04 9.18
C GLY A 215 7.53 21.99 8.58
N TRP A 216 8.04 20.80 8.25
CA TRP A 216 9.47 20.64 7.93
C TRP A 216 9.79 20.18 6.51
N ASN A 217 8.87 19.57 5.75
CA ASN A 217 9.26 18.80 4.57
C ASN A 217 8.51 19.18 3.28
N VAL A 218 9.27 19.60 2.27
CA VAL A 218 8.81 19.96 0.92
C VAL A 218 8.04 18.81 0.24
N LEU A 219 8.37 17.56 0.56
CA LEU A 219 7.74 16.39 -0.05
C LEU A 219 6.28 16.16 0.37
N MET A 220 5.88 16.65 1.55
CA MET A 220 4.49 16.56 1.99
C MET A 220 3.54 17.32 1.06
N TRP A 221 4.00 18.44 0.50
CA TRP A 221 3.24 19.27 -0.44
C TRP A 221 3.45 18.89 -1.90
N SER A 222 4.08 17.74 -2.16
CA SER A 222 4.29 17.21 -3.51
C SER A 222 3.10 16.37 -3.95
N ILE A 223 2.89 16.27 -5.27
CA ILE A 223 1.85 15.42 -5.86
C ILE A 223 2.05 13.92 -5.58
N PHE A 224 3.21 13.52 -5.05
CA PHE A 224 3.51 12.16 -4.60
C PHE A 224 3.09 11.91 -3.14
N ASN A 225 2.41 12.85 -2.49
CA ASN A 225 1.96 12.67 -1.11
C ASN A 225 1.00 11.45 -1.00
N PRO A 226 1.32 10.45 -0.17
CA PRO A 226 0.51 9.25 0.04
C PRO A 226 -0.62 9.45 1.07
N ASN A 227 -0.54 10.49 1.90
CA ASN A 227 -1.44 10.73 3.02
C ASN A 227 -2.80 11.32 2.59
N GLY A 228 -3.10 11.39 1.29
CA GLY A 228 -4.41 11.83 0.79
C GLY A 228 -4.72 13.31 1.02
N ILE A 229 -3.73 14.16 1.32
CA ILE A 229 -3.94 15.60 1.59
C ILE A 229 -4.65 16.35 0.44
N TYR A 230 -4.53 15.86 -0.78
CA TYR A 230 -5.26 16.39 -1.94
C TYR A 230 -6.67 15.83 -2.08
N VAL A 231 -6.91 14.61 -1.60
CA VAL A 231 -8.17 13.88 -1.76
C VAL A 231 -9.18 14.29 -0.69
N TYR A 232 -8.77 14.41 0.58
CA TYR A 232 -9.74 14.68 1.65
C TYR A 232 -10.49 15.99 1.50
N PRO A 233 -9.85 17.15 1.26
CA PRO A 233 -10.59 18.40 1.19
C PRO A 233 -11.62 18.45 0.05
N VAL A 234 -11.48 17.59 -0.97
CA VAL A 234 -12.38 17.51 -2.12
C VAL A 234 -13.53 16.53 -1.86
N PHE A 235 -13.24 15.32 -1.37
CA PHE A 235 -14.23 14.25 -1.22
C PHE A 235 -14.84 14.17 0.18
N PHE A 236 -14.17 14.77 1.17
CA PHE A 236 -14.54 14.79 2.59
C PHE A 236 -14.28 16.20 3.15
N PRO A 237 -14.97 17.24 2.62
CA PRO A 237 -14.68 18.63 2.97
C PRO A 237 -14.83 18.84 4.48
N LEU A 238 -13.85 19.53 5.06
CA LEU A 238 -13.86 19.95 6.46
C LEU A 238 -14.07 21.45 6.50
N VAL A 239 -15.04 21.91 7.29
CA VAL A 239 -15.30 23.32 7.55
C VAL A 239 -15.14 23.57 9.06
N PRO A 240 -14.23 24.49 9.49
CA PRO A 240 -13.23 25.19 8.69
C PRO A 240 -12.19 24.24 8.05
N ALA A 241 -11.65 24.67 6.91
CA ALA A 241 -10.61 23.93 6.20
C ALA A 241 -9.45 23.58 7.15
N LEU A 242 -8.91 22.36 7.00
CA LEU A 242 -7.75 21.92 7.76
C LEU A 242 -6.68 23.01 7.71
N PRO A 243 -6.20 23.54 8.86
CA PRO A 243 -5.19 24.57 8.88
C PRO A 243 -3.92 24.01 8.23
N THR A 244 -3.60 24.50 7.03
CA THR A 244 -2.36 24.18 6.35
C THR A 244 -1.28 25.13 6.85
N THR A 245 -0.06 24.64 7.07
CA THR A 245 1.07 25.54 7.36
C THR A 245 1.45 26.39 6.15
N ASN A 246 0.99 26.00 4.96
CA ASN A 246 1.18 26.76 3.73
C ASN A 246 -0.15 27.45 3.34
N PRO A 247 -0.26 28.78 3.51
CA PRO A 247 -1.47 29.53 3.16
C PRO A 247 -1.76 29.55 1.65
N HIS A 248 -0.79 29.20 0.81
CA HIS A 248 -0.94 29.12 -0.64
C HIS A 248 -1.34 27.72 -1.12
N PHE A 249 -1.40 26.73 -0.22
CA PHE A 249 -1.82 25.39 -0.60
C PHE A 249 -3.32 25.37 -0.82
N THR A 250 -3.72 25.20 -2.08
CA THR A 250 -5.12 25.04 -2.47
C THR A 250 -5.32 23.65 -3.06
N THR A 251 -6.44 23.02 -2.69
CA THR A 251 -6.85 21.72 -3.23
C THR A 251 -7.96 21.90 -4.24
N SER A 252 -7.96 21.08 -5.28
CA SER A 252 -8.99 21.06 -6.30
C SER A 252 -9.22 19.63 -6.78
N LEU A 253 -10.40 19.36 -7.36
CA LEU A 253 -10.72 18.04 -7.90
C LEU A 253 -9.68 17.54 -8.93
N PRO A 254 -9.20 18.36 -9.90
CA PRO A 254 -8.14 17.94 -10.80
C PRO A 254 -6.85 17.53 -10.09
N LEU A 255 -6.49 18.22 -8.99
CA LEU A 255 -5.28 17.94 -8.24
C LEU A 255 -5.39 16.65 -7.42
N ALA A 256 -6.58 16.38 -6.86
CA ALA A 256 -6.88 15.11 -6.20
C ALA A 256 -6.79 13.93 -7.17
N LEU A 257 -7.40 14.04 -8.35
CA LEU A 257 -7.33 13.02 -9.39
C LEU A 257 -5.91 12.83 -9.91
N LEU A 258 -5.15 13.91 -10.06
CA LEU A 258 -3.74 13.85 -10.45
C LEU A 258 -2.90 13.11 -9.40
N ASN A 259 -3.12 13.35 -8.10
CA ASN A 259 -2.43 12.63 -7.03
C ASN A 259 -2.71 11.12 -7.08
N ILE A 260 -3.98 10.73 -7.19
CA ILE A 260 -4.38 9.32 -7.32
C ILE A 260 -3.73 8.67 -8.55
N MET A 261 -3.76 9.37 -9.70
CA MET A 261 -3.16 8.91 -10.94
C MET A 261 -1.65 8.74 -10.81
N VAL A 262 -0.94 9.73 -10.25
CA VAL A 262 0.52 9.70 -10.07
C VAL A 262 0.93 8.55 -9.15
N LEU A 263 0.25 8.34 -8.03
CA LEU A 263 0.54 7.23 -7.12
C LEU A 263 0.32 5.87 -7.81
N THR A 264 -0.79 5.72 -8.53
CA THR A 264 -1.08 4.49 -9.29
C THR A 264 -0.03 4.23 -10.37
N LEU A 265 0.31 5.26 -11.16
CA LEU A 265 1.35 5.17 -12.18
C LEU A 265 2.73 4.89 -11.59
N THR A 266 3.04 5.43 -10.41
CA THR A 266 4.30 5.15 -9.71
C THR A 266 4.43 3.66 -9.41
N GLY A 267 3.36 3.02 -8.92
CA GLY A 267 3.33 1.57 -8.70
C GLY A 267 3.55 0.77 -10.00
N LEU A 268 2.88 1.16 -11.09
CA LEU A 268 3.01 0.51 -12.40
C LEU A 268 4.40 0.69 -13.03
N VAL A 269 4.96 1.90 -12.97
CA VAL A 269 6.31 2.19 -13.47
C VAL A 269 7.34 1.39 -12.65
N ALA A 270 7.22 1.35 -11.33
CA ALA A 270 8.11 0.56 -10.49
C ALA A 270 8.06 -0.95 -10.83
N LEU A 271 6.89 -1.48 -11.19
CA LEU A 271 6.78 -2.85 -11.70
C LEU A 271 7.53 -3.07 -13.01
N CYS A 272 7.36 -2.17 -13.98
CA CYS A 272 8.09 -2.21 -15.25
C CYS A 272 9.61 -2.12 -15.03
N LEU A 273 10.05 -1.23 -14.13
CA LEU A 273 11.46 -1.09 -13.77
C LEU A 273 11.99 -2.33 -13.05
N THR A 274 11.17 -2.98 -12.22
CA THR A 274 11.54 -4.26 -11.59
C THR A 274 11.78 -5.34 -12.62
N TYR A 275 10.86 -5.47 -13.59
CA TYR A 275 11.04 -6.37 -14.72
C TYR A 275 12.35 -6.08 -15.47
N GLY A 276 12.64 -4.79 -15.74
CA GLY A 276 13.89 -4.36 -16.37
C GLY A 276 15.14 -4.73 -15.56
N CYS A 277 15.17 -4.45 -14.25
CA CYS A 277 16.28 -4.80 -13.36
C CYS A 277 16.53 -6.33 -13.36
N LEU A 278 15.46 -7.14 -13.32
CA LEU A 278 15.58 -8.61 -13.32
C LEU A 278 16.04 -9.16 -14.67
N ALA A 279 15.52 -8.65 -15.78
CA ALA A 279 15.94 -9.04 -17.12
C ALA A 279 17.41 -8.69 -17.39
N PHE A 280 17.85 -7.50 -16.97
CA PHE A 280 19.24 -7.07 -17.11
C PHE A 280 20.21 -7.94 -16.31
N ARG A 281 19.87 -8.29 -15.06
CA ARG A 281 20.67 -9.21 -14.23
C ARG A 281 20.83 -10.58 -14.89
N ARG A 282 19.75 -11.12 -15.46
CA ARG A 282 19.77 -12.39 -16.18
C ARG A 282 20.77 -12.38 -17.33
N HIS A 283 20.73 -11.37 -18.20
CA HIS A 283 21.67 -11.26 -19.32
C HIS A 283 23.13 -11.18 -18.86
N ARG A 284 23.40 -10.49 -17.75
CA ARG A 284 24.76 -10.37 -17.20
C ARG A 284 25.30 -11.70 -16.67
N GLU A 285 24.46 -12.50 -16.02
CA GLU A 285 24.84 -13.82 -15.49
C GLU A 285 25.04 -14.85 -16.61
N GLU A 286 24.20 -14.82 -17.63
CA GLU A 286 24.37 -15.66 -18.83
C GLU A 286 25.70 -15.30 -19.54
N GLY A 287 25.98 -14.01 -19.74
CA GLY A 287 27.25 -13.56 -20.33
C GLY A 287 28.49 -13.95 -19.53
N ALA A 288 28.42 -13.91 -18.19
CA ALA A 288 29.53 -14.33 -17.33
C ALA A 288 29.78 -15.84 -17.38
N SER A 289 28.72 -16.65 -17.55
CA SER A 289 28.85 -18.11 -17.66
C SER A 289 29.54 -18.52 -18.96
N TYR A 290 29.28 -17.80 -20.07
CA TYR A 290 29.98 -18.03 -21.34
C TYR A 290 31.44 -17.56 -21.33
N ALA A 291 31.78 -16.54 -20.55
CA ALA A 291 33.17 -16.07 -20.45
C ALA A 291 34.09 -17.03 -19.66
N ASN A 292 33.51 -17.89 -18.82
CA ASN A 292 34.23 -18.84 -17.98
C ASN A 292 34.26 -20.28 -18.53
N ALA A 293 33.57 -20.54 -19.65
CA ALA A 293 33.49 -21.85 -20.30
C ALA A 293 34.45 -21.91 -21.49
#